data_AF-A0A1Q7ABW3-F1
#
_entry.id   AF-A0A1Q7ABW3-F1
#
_cell.length_a   1.000
_cell.length_b   1.000
_cell.length_c   1.000
_cell.angle_alpha   90.00
_cell.angle_beta   90.00
_cell.angle_gamma   90.00
#
_symmetry.space_group_name_H-M   'P 1'
#
loop_
_entity.id
_entity.type
_entity.pdbx_description
1 polymer ?
#
loop_
_entity_poly.entity_id
_entity_poly.type
_entity_poly.pdbx_seq_one_letter_code
_entity_poly.pdbx_strand_id
1 'polypeptide(L)' 'MAQSAPEIPMRQMSKHKTVQKPSSDGNQQHDEQLYARVAEKAYELFERRGGEHGHDVDDWLEAERCVVEELC' A
#
# COMPACT_ATOMS: atom_id res chain seq x y z
N MET A 1 9.23 -26.65 50.46
CA MET A 1 9.50 -25.58 49.49
C MET A 1 10.47 -26.09 48.43
N ALA A 2 9.96 -26.44 47.26
CA ALA A 2 10.64 -26.87 46.02
C ALA A 2 9.47 -27.12 45.01
N GLN A 3 9.43 -26.84 43.71
CA GLN A 3 10.42 -26.47 42.69
C GLN A 3 9.69 -25.73 41.54
N SER A 4 10.46 -24.88 40.86
CA SER A 4 10.45 -24.58 39.41
C SER A 4 9.13 -24.33 38.67
N ALA A 5 8.93 -23.07 38.28
CA ALA A 5 8.11 -22.69 37.13
C ALA A 5 8.69 -23.27 35.83
N PRO A 6 7.87 -23.77 34.89
CA PRO A 6 8.36 -24.11 33.56
C PRO A 6 8.50 -22.84 32.71
N GLU A 7 9.75 -22.49 32.36
CA GLU A 7 10.00 -21.55 31.28
C GLU A 7 9.48 -22.16 29.97
N ILE A 8 8.53 -21.49 29.34
CA ILE A 8 8.09 -21.82 27.98
C ILE A 8 9.14 -21.22 27.04
N PRO A 9 9.94 -22.03 26.31
CA PRO A 9 10.92 -21.47 25.40
C PRO A 9 10.21 -20.74 24.27
N MET A 10 10.50 -19.44 24.14
CA MET A 10 10.03 -18.61 23.05
C MET A 10 10.52 -19.20 21.73
N ARG A 11 9.60 -19.82 20.99
CA ARG A 11 9.84 -20.35 19.65
C ARG A 11 10.26 -19.20 18.74
N GLN A 12 11.53 -19.20 18.33
CA GLN A 12 12.05 -18.25 17.35
C GLN A 12 11.22 -18.33 16.06
N MET A 13 10.52 -17.23 15.76
CA MET A 13 9.85 -17.03 14.48
C MET A 13 10.85 -16.38 13.52
N SER A 14 11.58 -17.20 12.76
CA SER A 14 12.30 -16.76 11.57
C SER A 14 11.31 -16.22 10.54
N LYS A 15 11.14 -14.89 10.47
CA LYS A 15 10.29 -14.23 9.47
C LYS A 15 11.13 -13.81 8.26
N HIS A 16 11.65 -14.76 7.49
CA HIS A 16 12.03 -14.48 6.10
C HIS A 16 10.85 -14.81 5.18
N LYS A 17 9.83 -13.96 5.14
CA LYS A 17 8.87 -14.00 4.03
C LYS A 17 9.38 -13.04 2.95
N THR A 18 10.39 -13.50 2.20
CA THR A 18 10.71 -12.93 0.89
C THR A 18 9.47 -13.09 0.01
N VAL A 19 8.68 -12.03 -0.10
CA VAL A 19 7.71 -11.90 -1.19
C VAL A 19 8.53 -11.75 -2.47
N GLN A 20 8.63 -12.85 -3.21
CA GLN A 20 9.11 -12.85 -4.58
C GLN A 20 8.14 -11.99 -5.40
N LYS A 21 8.62 -10.84 -5.89
CA LYS A 21 7.91 -10.03 -6.88
C LYS A 21 7.97 -10.78 -8.22
N PRO A 22 6.85 -11.09 -8.89
CA PRO A 22 6.89 -11.75 -10.19
C PRO A 22 7.40 -10.74 -11.21
N SER A 23 8.54 -11.06 -11.81
CA SER A 23 9.10 -10.33 -12.94
C SER A 23 8.22 -10.53 -14.18
N SER A 24 7.65 -9.45 -14.70
CA SER A 24 7.17 -9.34 -16.09
C SER A 24 7.45 -7.93 -16.59
N ASP A 25 8.70 -7.79 -17.01
CA ASP A 25 9.40 -6.63 -17.58
C ASP A 25 8.59 -5.99 -18.73
N GLY A 26 8.21 -4.71 -18.58
CA GLY A 26 7.57 -3.92 -19.64
C GLY A 26 6.18 -3.40 -19.28
N ASN A 27 5.21 -4.27 -19.03
CA ASN A 27 3.83 -3.84 -18.78
C ASN A 27 3.65 -3.26 -17.36
N GLN A 28 4.31 -3.87 -16.37
CA GLN A 28 4.19 -3.45 -14.97
C GLN A 28 4.73 -2.05 -14.70
N GLN A 29 5.66 -1.54 -15.52
CA GLN A 29 6.20 -0.19 -15.31
C GLN A 29 5.22 0.90 -15.72
N HIS A 30 4.41 0.66 -16.74
CA HIS A 30 3.36 1.58 -17.15
C HIS A 30 2.24 1.60 -16.10
N ASP A 31 1.87 0.41 -15.60
CA ASP A 31 0.89 0.28 -14.52
C ASP A 31 1.38 0.98 -13.24
N GLU A 32 2.64 0.80 -12.85
CA GLU A 32 3.22 1.45 -11.65
C GLU A 32 3.28 2.97 -11.79
N GLN A 33 3.60 3.49 -12.99
CA GLN A 33 3.60 4.92 -13.26
C GLN A 33 2.20 5.53 -13.22
N LEU A 34 1.20 4.84 -13.79
CA LEU A 34 -0.19 5.24 -13.68
C LEU A 34 -0.63 5.25 -12.20
N TYR A 35 -0.32 4.17 -11.47
CA TYR A 35 -0.68 4.04 -10.06
C TYR A 35 -0.04 5.13 -9.19
N ALA A 36 1.23 5.48 -9.46
CA ALA A 36 1.91 6.56 -8.77
C ALA A 36 1.24 7.91 -9.01
N ARG A 37 0.86 8.22 -10.25
CA ARG A 37 0.14 9.47 -10.57
C ARG A 37 -1.23 9.54 -9.92
N VAL A 38 -1.97 8.43 -9.92
CA VAL A 38 -3.27 8.36 -9.24
C VAL A 38 -3.11 8.57 -7.74
N ALA A 39 -2.10 7.95 -7.13
CA ALA A 39 -1.81 8.12 -5.70
C ALA A 39 -1.45 9.56 -5.34
N GLU A 40 -0.61 10.23 -6.14
CA GLU A 40 -0.28 11.66 -5.94
C GLU A 40 -1.53 12.53 -6.02
N LYS A 41 -2.37 12.31 -7.06
CA LYS A 41 -3.61 13.08 -7.24
C LYS A 41 -4.63 12.85 -6.13
N ALA A 42 -4.80 11.60 -5.68
CA ALA A 42 -5.70 11.27 -4.58
C ALA A 42 -5.26 11.94 -3.28
N TYR A 43 -3.94 11.99 -3.03
CA TYR A 43 -3.38 12.68 -1.88
C TYR A 43 -3.59 14.20 -1.95
N GLU A 44 -3.41 14.83 -3.12
CA GLU A 44 -3.75 16.24 -3.32
C GLU A 44 -5.24 16.54 -3.05
N LEU A 45 -6.14 15.65 -3.47
CA LEU A 45 -7.59 15.78 -3.21
C LEU A 45 -7.90 15.68 -1.72
N PHE A 46 -7.32 14.69 -1.04
CA PHE A 46 -7.41 14.52 0.42
C PHE A 46 -6.92 15.76 1.18
N GLU A 47 -5.75 16.31 0.81
CA GLU A 47 -5.20 17.51 1.43
C GLU A 47 -6.07 18.75 1.17
N ARG A 48 -6.58 18.92 -0.06
CA ARG A 48 -7.48 20.02 -0.41
C ARG A 48 -8.80 20.00 0.37
N ARG A 49 -9.26 18.80 0.75
CA ARG A 49 -10.48 18.60 1.55
C ARG A 49 -10.25 18.80 3.05
N GLY A 50 -9.00 18.96 3.48
CA GLY A 50 -8.62 19.15 4.88
C GLY A 50 -8.30 17.86 5.63
N GLY A 51 -8.02 16.78 4.91
CA GLY A 51 -7.61 15.50 5.50
C GLY A 51 -8.76 14.72 6.15
N GLU A 52 -9.98 14.87 5.64
CA GLU A 52 -11.14 14.13 6.15
C GLU A 52 -11.07 12.65 5.75
N HIS A 53 -10.77 11.81 6.72
CA HIS A 53 -10.83 10.35 6.61
C HIS A 53 -12.25 9.86 6.30
N GLY A 54 -12.35 8.84 5.43
CA GLY A 54 -13.63 8.27 4.97
C GLY A 54 -13.96 8.58 3.51
N HIS A 55 -13.19 9.47 2.88
CA HIS A 55 -13.30 9.81 1.47
C HIS A 55 -12.15 9.27 0.61
N ASP A 56 -11.24 8.50 1.21
CA ASP A 56 -10.02 8.01 0.58
C ASP A 56 -10.31 7.24 -0.74
N VAL A 57 -11.41 6.47 -0.77
CA VAL A 57 -11.84 5.72 -1.97
C VAL A 57 -12.41 6.66 -3.04
N ASP A 58 -13.15 7.68 -2.63
CA ASP A 58 -13.74 8.67 -3.54
C ASP A 58 -12.64 9.55 -4.17
N ASP A 59 -11.71 10.01 -3.34
CA ASP A 59 -10.51 10.75 -3.76
C ASP A 59 -9.65 9.90 -4.72
N TRP A 60 -9.54 8.60 -4.47
CA TRP A 60 -8.85 7.67 -5.37
C TRP A 60 -9.54 7.52 -6.73
N LEU A 61 -10.87 7.34 -6.74
CA LEU A 61 -11.63 7.18 -7.99
C LEU A 61 -11.64 8.47 -8.81
N GLU A 62 -11.77 9.63 -8.16
CA GLU A 62 -11.67 10.93 -8.81
C GLU A 62 -10.26 11.15 -9.39
N ALA A 63 -9.22 10.78 -8.63
CA ALA A 63 -7.84 10.84 -9.11
C ALA A 63 -7.59 9.93 -10.32
N GLU A 64 -8.12 8.71 -10.32
CA GLU A 64 -8.03 7.79 -11.46
C GLU A 64 -8.66 8.41 -12.71
N ARG A 65 -9.85 9.00 -12.58
CA ARG A 65 -10.53 9.70 -13.68
C ARG A 65 -9.71 10.88 -14.20
N CYS A 66 -9.18 11.73 -13.30
CA CYS A 66 -8.33 12.85 -13.70
C CYS A 66 -7.08 12.41 -14.45
N VAL A 67 -6.40 11.35 -13.99
CA VAL A 67 -5.19 10.83 -14.65
C VAL A 67 -5.50 10.23 -16.01
N VAL A 68 -6.62 9.49 -16.14
CA VAL A 68 -7.07 8.94 -17.42
C VAL A 68 -7.43 10.04 -18.42
N GLU A 69 -8.13 11.09 -17.97
CA GLU A 69 -8.45 12.24 -18.84
C GLU A 69 -7.19 12.99 -19.31
N GLU A 70 -6.14 13.07 -18.49
CA GLU A 70 -4.87 13.71 -18.89
C GLU A 70 -4.09 12.91 -19.95
N LEU A 71 -4.34 11.60 -20.04
CA LEU A 71 -3.65 10.69 -20.96
C LEU A 71 -4.41 10.44 -22.27
N CYS A 72 -5.62 11.00 -22.43
CA CYS A 72 -6.46 10.89 -23.64
C CYS A 72 -6.30 12.10 -24.57
#